data_AF-A0A3C0WDI4-F1
#
_entry.id   AF-A0A3C0WDI4-F1
#
_cell.length_a   1.000
_cell.length_b   1.000
_cell.length_c   1.000
_cell.angle_alpha   90.00
_cell.angle_beta   90.00
_cell.angle_gamma   90.00
#
_symmetry.space_group_name_H-M   'P 1'
#
loop_
_entity.id
_entity.type
_entity.pdbx_description
1 polymer ?
#
loop_
_entity_poly.entity_id
_entity_poly.type
_entity_poly.pdbx_seq_one_letter_code
_entity_poly.pdbx_strand_id
1 'polypeptide(L)'
;MKLVKCQIADGGVAVGLLEDDSIRLLNLDGSAYGSLQDILNSSDPVAAVNETLGETVVAASDVSLLAPIDCQEVWAAGVTYKRSQTARMEESETSASCYDLVYTADRPELFLKATPNRVSGPGQPVRIRFDATWNVPEPEITCVVNDRGDLVGFTCGNDVSSRDIEGENPLYLPQAKVYRQCAGLGPCITLVSAMPARDDTGIKLEIVRDGVTAFEGTSGVDQMARTFEDLIGYLCREQEFPNGVFLMTGTGIVPDSDFTLTRGDVVNITVDGIGTLTNPVIQD
;
A
#
# COMPACT_ATOMS: atom_id res chain seq x y z
N MET A 1 -7.01 -8.20 -14.38
CA MET A 1 -6.80 -9.40 -13.56
C MET A 1 -6.44 -8.98 -12.15
N LYS A 2 -6.85 -9.75 -11.13
CA LYS A 2 -6.52 -9.50 -9.73
C LYS A 2 -5.65 -10.64 -9.20
N LEU A 3 -4.39 -10.36 -8.86
CA LEU A 3 -3.43 -11.36 -8.40
C LEU A 3 -3.33 -11.35 -6.88
N VAL A 4 -3.26 -12.52 -6.27
CA VAL A 4 -3.14 -12.69 -4.83
C VAL A 4 -1.97 -13.61 -4.49
N LYS A 5 -1.36 -13.37 -3.32
CA LYS A 5 -0.61 -14.40 -2.61
C LYS A 5 -1.50 -14.95 -1.51
N CYS A 6 -1.51 -16.26 -1.33
CA CYS A 6 -2.28 -16.89 -0.27
C CYS A 6 -1.50 -18.04 0.35
N GLN A 7 -1.82 -18.34 1.60
CA GLN A 7 -1.43 -19.56 2.25
C GLN A 7 -2.55 -20.59 2.08
N ILE A 8 -2.23 -21.70 1.42
CA ILE A 8 -3.14 -22.83 1.20
C ILE A 8 -3.14 -23.77 2.42
N ALA A 9 -4.11 -24.69 2.48
CA ALA A 9 -4.41 -25.49 3.68
C ALA A 9 -3.24 -26.37 4.19
N ASP A 10 -2.28 -26.72 3.35
CA ASP A 10 -1.07 -27.47 3.73
C ASP A 10 0.05 -26.58 4.29
N GLY A 11 -0.18 -25.26 4.39
CA GLY A 11 0.76 -24.26 4.86
C GLY A 11 1.66 -23.67 3.77
N GLY A 12 1.59 -24.18 2.54
CA GLY A 12 2.31 -23.67 1.38
C GLY A 12 1.86 -22.27 0.98
N VAL A 13 2.77 -21.48 0.40
CA VAL A 13 2.46 -20.18 -0.20
C VAL A 13 2.23 -20.38 -1.70
N ALA A 14 1.11 -19.87 -2.20
CA ALA A 14 0.74 -19.93 -3.61
C ALA A 14 0.42 -18.55 -4.16
N VAL A 15 0.57 -18.40 -5.47
CA VAL A 15 0.08 -17.25 -6.23
C VAL A 15 -1.20 -17.67 -6.96
N GLY A 16 -2.18 -16.78 -7.05
CA GLY A 16 -3.44 -17.08 -7.70
C GLY A 16 -4.08 -15.88 -8.38
N LEU A 17 -5.01 -16.17 -9.29
CA LEU A 17 -5.93 -15.23 -9.88
C LEU A 17 -7.23 -15.24 -9.06
N LEU A 18 -7.59 -14.09 -8.49
CA LEU A 18 -8.84 -13.88 -7.77
C LEU A 18 -9.99 -13.64 -8.78
N GLU A 19 -10.98 -14.54 -8.76
CA GLU A 19 -12.18 -14.54 -9.58
C GLU A 19 -13.40 -14.58 -8.64
N ASP A 20 -14.00 -13.42 -8.39
CA ASP A 20 -15.08 -13.21 -7.41
C ASP A 20 -14.71 -13.77 -6.02
N ASP A 21 -15.38 -14.84 -5.58
CA ASP A 21 -15.17 -15.49 -4.28
C ASP A 21 -14.23 -16.71 -4.36
N SER A 22 -13.53 -16.89 -5.47
CA SER A 22 -12.63 -18.02 -5.71
C SER A 22 -11.24 -17.58 -6.17
N ILE A 23 -10.25 -18.42 -5.92
CA ILE A 23 -8.88 -18.20 -6.35
C ILE A 23 -8.47 -19.39 -7.21
N ARG A 24 -8.14 -19.12 -8.46
CA ARG A 24 -7.51 -20.09 -9.35
C ARG A 24 -6.00 -20.02 -9.13
N LEU A 25 -5.43 -21.09 -8.60
CA LEU A 25 -3.99 -21.14 -8.30
C LEU A 25 -3.18 -21.17 -9.59
N LEU A 26 -2.08 -20.44 -9.61
CA LEU A 26 -1.12 -20.50 -10.70
C LEU A 26 -0.20 -21.71 -10.49
N ASN A 27 0.03 -22.47 -11.56
CA ASN A 27 1.03 -23.51 -11.60
C ASN A 27 2.37 -22.92 -12.07
N LEU A 28 3.21 -22.56 -11.10
CA LEU A 28 4.54 -22.00 -11.36
C LEU A 28 5.59 -23.09 -11.60
N ASP A 29 5.30 -24.34 -11.20
CA ASP A 29 6.23 -25.46 -11.34
C ASP A 29 6.51 -25.77 -12.81
N GLY A 30 7.78 -25.71 -13.19
CA GLY A 30 8.22 -25.92 -14.58
C GLY A 30 7.88 -24.77 -15.53
N SER A 31 7.33 -23.67 -15.03
CA SER A 31 7.15 -22.42 -15.78
C SER A 31 8.43 -21.57 -15.77
N ALA A 32 8.43 -20.48 -16.55
CA ALA A 32 9.50 -19.48 -16.51
C ALA A 32 9.46 -18.58 -15.26
N TYR A 33 8.43 -18.69 -14.42
CA TYR A 33 8.16 -17.82 -13.29
C TYR A 33 8.22 -18.62 -11.97
N GLY A 34 8.97 -18.13 -10.98
CA GLY A 34 9.08 -18.77 -9.67
C GLY A 34 8.28 -18.08 -8.57
N SER A 35 7.75 -16.88 -8.83
CA SER A 35 7.11 -16.03 -7.83
C SER A 35 6.09 -15.06 -8.46
N LEU A 36 5.34 -14.36 -7.61
CA LEU A 36 4.46 -13.27 -8.07
C LEU A 36 5.31 -12.14 -8.68
N GLN A 37 6.46 -11.83 -8.08
CA GLN A 37 7.43 -10.88 -8.59
C GLN A 37 7.86 -11.19 -10.03
N ASP A 38 8.17 -12.46 -10.34
CA ASP A 38 8.59 -12.84 -11.70
C ASP A 38 7.48 -12.60 -12.73
N ILE A 39 6.22 -12.85 -12.35
CA ILE A 39 5.06 -12.54 -13.19
C ILE A 39 4.95 -11.04 -13.43
N LEU A 40 5.07 -10.23 -12.36
CA LEU A 40 4.98 -8.77 -12.43
C LEU A 40 6.13 -8.16 -13.25
N ASN A 41 7.32 -8.76 -13.22
CA ASN A 41 8.48 -8.33 -14.00
C ASN A 41 8.52 -8.89 -15.43
N SER A 42 7.61 -9.80 -15.77
CA SER A 42 7.50 -10.29 -17.15
C SER A 42 7.19 -9.14 -18.13
N SER A 43 7.50 -9.32 -19.41
CA SER A 43 7.20 -8.33 -20.44
C SER A 43 5.69 -8.15 -20.68
N ASP A 44 4.89 -9.15 -20.31
CA ASP A 44 3.43 -9.13 -20.38
C ASP A 44 2.86 -9.94 -19.20
N PRO A 45 2.58 -9.28 -18.06
CA PRO A 45 2.03 -9.94 -16.88
C PRO A 45 0.68 -10.63 -17.13
N VAL A 46 -0.11 -10.16 -18.09
CA VAL A 46 -1.39 -10.79 -18.45
C VAL A 46 -1.12 -12.13 -19.16
N ALA A 47 -0.21 -12.15 -20.12
CA ALA A 47 0.20 -13.39 -20.79
C ALA A 47 0.84 -14.39 -19.81
N ALA A 48 1.72 -13.92 -18.93
CA ALA A 48 2.38 -14.75 -17.91
C ALA A 48 1.35 -15.43 -16.98
N VAL A 49 0.32 -14.70 -16.55
CA VAL A 49 -0.77 -15.26 -15.75
C VAL A 49 -1.55 -16.31 -16.54
N ASN A 50 -1.89 -16.03 -17.80
CA ASN A 50 -2.62 -16.96 -18.66
C ASN A 50 -1.84 -18.27 -18.91
N GLU A 51 -0.52 -18.18 -19.10
CA GLU A 51 0.36 -19.33 -19.30
C GLU A 51 0.45 -20.20 -18.03
N THR A 52 0.37 -19.57 -16.86
CA THR A 52 0.53 -20.24 -15.57
C THR A 52 -0.79 -20.62 -14.91
N LEU A 53 -1.96 -20.45 -15.56
CA LEU A 53 -3.24 -20.84 -14.96
C LEU A 53 -3.25 -22.35 -14.64
N GLY A 54 -3.37 -22.68 -13.36
CA GLY A 54 -3.56 -24.05 -12.90
C GLY A 54 -5.01 -24.51 -13.00
N GLU A 55 -5.21 -25.81 -12.81
CA GLU A 55 -6.54 -26.44 -12.73
C GLU A 55 -7.18 -26.29 -11.35
N THR A 56 -6.37 -26.05 -10.32
CA THR A 56 -6.83 -25.95 -8.93
C THR A 56 -7.52 -24.62 -8.66
N VAL A 57 -8.78 -24.70 -8.24
CA VAL A 57 -9.57 -23.56 -7.78
C VAL A 57 -9.99 -23.81 -6.33
N VAL A 58 -9.76 -22.80 -5.48
CA VAL A 58 -10.13 -22.83 -4.06
C VAL A 58 -11.08 -21.67 -3.74
N ALA A 59 -11.93 -21.83 -2.74
CA ALA A 59 -12.71 -20.69 -2.26
C ALA A 59 -11.77 -19.69 -1.57
N ALA A 60 -11.98 -18.39 -1.79
CA ALA A 60 -11.17 -17.35 -1.16
C ALA A 60 -11.31 -17.36 0.37
N SER A 61 -12.42 -17.87 0.89
CA SER A 61 -12.67 -18.08 2.33
C SER A 61 -11.84 -19.20 2.95
N ASP A 62 -11.32 -20.12 2.14
CA ASP A 62 -10.64 -21.34 2.62
C ASP A 62 -9.11 -21.15 2.71
N VAL A 63 -8.60 -19.98 2.30
CA VAL A 63 -7.18 -19.63 2.34
C VAL A 63 -6.95 -18.35 3.13
N SER A 64 -5.73 -18.18 3.62
CA SER A 64 -5.32 -16.90 4.22
C SER A 64 -4.62 -16.05 3.17
N LEU A 65 -5.19 -14.90 2.80
CA LEU A 65 -4.50 -13.95 1.93
C LEU A 65 -3.26 -13.39 2.62
N LEU A 66 -2.17 -13.29 1.85
CA LEU A 66 -0.90 -12.70 2.28
C LEU A 66 -0.73 -11.33 1.62
N ALA A 67 0.19 -10.52 2.14
CA ALA A 67 0.62 -9.32 1.42
C ALA A 67 1.14 -9.73 0.04
N PRO A 68 0.72 -9.07 -1.05
CA PRO A 68 1.10 -9.47 -2.41
C PRO A 68 2.52 -8.97 -2.76
N ILE A 69 3.50 -9.25 -1.90
CA ILE A 69 4.90 -8.83 -2.00
C ILE A 69 5.82 -10.04 -1.81
N ASP A 70 6.91 -10.08 -2.58
CA ASP A 70 8.00 -11.07 -2.46
C ASP A 70 9.24 -10.39 -1.87
N CYS A 71 10.16 -9.95 -2.75
CA CYS A 71 11.44 -9.35 -2.37
C CYS A 71 11.51 -7.84 -2.69
N GLN A 72 10.40 -7.24 -3.16
CA GLN A 72 10.34 -5.83 -3.52
C GLN A 72 10.46 -4.92 -2.30
N GLU A 73 11.02 -3.73 -2.51
CA GLU A 73 10.95 -2.65 -1.53
C GLU A 73 9.58 -1.96 -1.60
N VAL A 74 9.20 -1.31 -0.51
CA VAL A 74 8.06 -0.39 -0.47
C VAL A 74 8.59 1.01 -0.21
N TRP A 75 8.33 1.91 -1.16
CA TRP A 75 8.58 3.33 -1.09
C TRP A 75 7.25 4.08 -0.97
N ALA A 76 7.31 5.32 -0.51
CA ALA A 76 6.13 6.17 -0.37
C ALA A 76 6.43 7.60 -0.78
N ALA A 77 5.40 8.29 -1.23
CA ALA A 77 5.43 9.70 -1.59
C ALA A 77 4.54 10.49 -0.61
N GLY A 78 5.08 11.57 -0.05
CA GLY A 78 4.32 12.47 0.82
C GLY A 78 3.80 13.70 0.07
N VAL A 79 2.86 14.40 0.69
CA VAL A 79 2.40 15.74 0.26
C VAL A 79 1.86 15.75 -1.19
N THR A 80 1.18 14.69 -1.60
CA THR A 80 0.60 14.56 -2.96
C THR A 80 -0.83 15.07 -3.05
N TYR A 81 -1.48 15.36 -1.92
CA TYR A 81 -2.82 15.94 -1.82
C TYR A 81 -2.80 17.22 -0.99
N LYS A 82 -3.69 18.16 -1.31
CA LYS A 82 -3.83 19.43 -0.57
C LYS A 82 -4.19 19.24 0.91
N ARG A 83 -5.03 18.25 1.25
CA ARG A 83 -5.40 17.95 2.64
C ARG A 83 -4.19 17.43 3.42
N SER A 84 -3.41 16.53 2.81
CA SER A 84 -2.16 16.05 3.40
C SER A 84 -1.19 17.20 3.65
N GLN A 85 -0.94 18.07 2.65
CA GLN A 85 -0.14 19.29 2.84
C GLN A 85 -0.60 20.12 4.06
N THR A 86 -1.91 20.39 4.17
CA THR A 86 -2.46 21.23 5.24
C THR A 86 -2.27 20.58 6.62
N ALA A 87 -2.52 19.28 6.74
CA ALA A 87 -2.36 18.55 8.01
C ALA A 87 -0.91 18.59 8.52
N ARG A 88 0.09 18.42 7.65
CA ARG A 88 1.51 18.50 8.05
C ARG A 88 1.92 19.89 8.54
N MET A 89 1.27 20.94 8.04
CA MET A 89 1.49 22.30 8.54
C MET A 89 0.91 22.52 9.94
N GLU A 90 -0.23 21.88 10.23
CA GLU A 90 -0.87 21.91 11.56
C GLU A 90 -0.07 21.08 12.59
N GLU A 91 0.61 20.04 12.14
CA GLU A 91 1.44 19.13 12.96
C GLU A 91 2.72 19.79 13.50
N SER A 92 3.27 20.80 12.83
CA SER A 92 4.56 21.38 13.20
C SER A 92 4.70 22.85 12.80
N GLU A 93 4.75 23.76 13.78
CA GLU A 93 5.02 25.19 13.55
C GLU A 93 6.41 25.44 12.95
N THR A 94 7.38 24.56 13.23
CA THR A 94 8.78 24.71 12.80
C THR A 94 9.05 24.08 11.43
N SER A 95 8.28 23.06 11.05
CA SER A 95 8.44 22.30 9.81
C SER A 95 7.44 22.71 8.71
N ALA A 96 6.43 23.52 9.02
CA ALA A 96 5.42 23.95 8.06
C ALA A 96 6.00 24.49 6.74
N SER A 97 7.18 25.12 6.77
CA SER A 97 7.84 25.61 5.54
C SER A 97 8.35 24.49 4.61
N CYS A 98 8.79 23.34 5.12
CA CYS A 98 9.35 22.30 4.24
C CYS A 98 8.27 21.58 3.44
N TYR A 99 7.11 21.32 4.02
CA TYR A 99 6.00 20.66 3.34
C TYR A 99 5.35 21.55 2.27
N ASP A 100 5.24 22.87 2.53
CA ASP A 100 4.75 23.82 1.53
C ASP A 100 5.70 23.96 0.32
N LEU A 101 7.01 23.97 0.59
CA LEU A 101 8.03 23.97 -0.45
C LEU A 101 7.94 22.72 -1.33
N VAL A 102 7.71 21.54 -0.75
CA VAL A 102 7.60 20.29 -1.51
C VAL A 102 6.33 20.24 -2.39
N TYR A 103 5.20 20.75 -1.89
CA TYR A 103 3.94 20.72 -2.64
C TYR A 103 4.02 21.48 -3.97
N THR A 104 4.81 22.55 -4.01
CA THR A 104 4.97 23.41 -5.19
C THR A 104 6.28 23.17 -5.97
N ALA A 105 7.21 22.40 -5.41
CA ALA A 105 8.50 22.09 -6.07
C ALA A 105 8.35 21.06 -7.20
N ASP A 106 9.30 21.02 -8.12
CA ASP A 106 9.33 19.96 -9.14
C ASP A 106 9.60 18.59 -8.50
N ARG A 107 10.52 18.53 -7.53
CA ARG A 107 10.93 17.27 -6.88
C ARG A 107 9.93 16.88 -5.78
N PRO A 108 9.29 15.70 -5.86
CA PRO A 108 8.41 15.20 -4.81
C PRO A 108 9.21 14.72 -3.60
N GLU A 109 8.53 14.62 -2.46
CA GLU A 109 9.01 13.83 -1.33
C GLU A 109 8.89 12.35 -1.66
N LEU A 110 9.99 11.61 -1.47
CA LEU A 110 10.05 10.16 -1.60
C LEU A 110 10.87 9.61 -0.43
N PHE A 111 10.38 8.52 0.18
CA PHE A 111 11.09 7.85 1.27
C PHE A 111 10.86 6.34 1.24
N LEU A 112 11.84 5.58 1.74
CA LEU A 112 11.69 4.14 1.97
C LEU A 112 10.69 3.93 3.11
N LYS A 113 9.64 3.15 2.86
CA LYS A 113 8.61 2.83 3.85
C LYS A 113 8.87 1.49 4.53
N ALA A 114 9.12 0.44 3.75
CA ALA A 114 9.24 -0.91 4.30
C ALA A 114 10.06 -1.85 3.40
N THR A 115 10.70 -2.80 4.06
CA THR A 115 11.14 -4.07 3.45
C THR A 115 10.02 -5.11 3.61
N PRO A 116 10.00 -6.21 2.82
CA PRO A 116 8.90 -7.18 2.85
C PRO A 116 8.52 -7.68 4.24
N ASN A 117 9.51 -7.95 5.10
CA ASN A 117 9.28 -8.44 6.47
C ASN A 117 8.62 -7.43 7.42
N ARG A 118 8.41 -6.18 6.99
CA ARG A 118 7.68 -5.14 7.73
C ARG A 118 6.28 -4.87 7.18
N VAL A 119 5.87 -5.58 6.13
CA VAL A 119 4.57 -5.41 5.46
C VAL A 119 3.58 -6.43 6.00
N SER A 120 2.38 -5.95 6.32
CA SER A 120 1.25 -6.76 6.78
C SER A 120 0.29 -7.02 5.62
N GLY A 121 -0.19 -8.25 5.49
CA GLY A 121 -1.23 -8.62 4.53
C GLY A 121 -2.65 -8.42 5.08
N PRO A 122 -3.68 -8.80 4.32
CA PRO A 122 -5.07 -8.80 4.79
C PRO A 122 -5.25 -9.61 6.09
N GLY A 123 -5.91 -9.01 7.08
CA GLY A 123 -6.13 -9.59 8.41
C GLY A 123 -4.88 -9.64 9.30
N GLN A 124 -3.68 -9.40 8.76
CA GLN A 124 -2.46 -9.31 9.56
C GLN A 124 -2.37 -7.93 10.24
N PRO A 125 -1.82 -7.89 11.47
CA PRO A 125 -1.85 -6.65 12.24
C PRO A 125 -0.80 -5.65 11.77
N VAL A 126 -1.19 -4.38 11.72
CA VAL A 126 -0.25 -3.25 11.70
C VAL A 126 0.03 -2.80 13.12
N ARG A 127 1.22 -2.26 13.36
CA ARG A 127 1.67 -1.86 14.69
C ARG A 127 1.71 -0.35 14.84
N ILE A 128 1.39 0.14 16.03
CA ILE A 128 1.73 1.51 16.47
C ILE A 128 2.88 1.46 17.47
N ARG A 129 3.71 2.50 17.51
CA ARG A 129 4.88 2.51 18.39
C ARG A 129 4.50 2.75 19.85
N PHE A 130 5.35 2.33 20.80
CA PHE A 130 5.13 2.60 22.23
C PHE A 130 5.57 4.00 22.65
N ASP A 131 6.58 4.53 21.96
CA ASP A 131 7.14 5.86 22.15
C ASP A 131 6.45 6.92 21.27
N ALA A 132 5.33 6.57 20.63
CA ALA A 132 4.48 7.48 19.88
C ALA A 132 3.12 7.61 20.57
N THR A 133 2.65 8.84 20.69
CA THR A 133 1.36 9.23 21.26
C THR A 133 0.31 9.54 20.19
N TRP A 134 0.75 9.85 18.96
CA TRP A 134 -0.13 10.16 17.85
C TRP A 134 0.18 9.29 16.63
N ASN A 135 -0.68 8.32 16.36
CA ASN A 135 -0.51 7.38 15.26
C ASN A 135 -1.75 7.40 14.36
N VAL A 136 -1.54 7.43 13.05
CA VAL A 136 -2.64 7.41 12.08
C VAL A 136 -2.36 6.39 10.98
N PRO A 137 -3.40 5.77 10.39
CA PRO A 137 -3.26 5.10 9.12
C PRO A 137 -3.24 6.14 8.00
N GLU A 138 -2.55 5.84 6.91
CA GLU A 138 -2.58 6.64 5.70
C GLU A 138 -3.08 5.73 4.56
N PRO A 139 -4.35 5.86 4.15
CA PRO A 139 -4.95 5.05 3.09
C PRO A 139 -4.48 5.52 1.71
N GLU A 140 -3.81 4.65 0.97
CA GLU A 140 -3.20 5.03 -0.30
C GLU A 140 -3.51 4.02 -1.41
N ILE A 141 -3.73 4.52 -2.62
CA ILE A 141 -3.52 3.69 -3.80
C ILE A 141 -2.01 3.49 -3.97
N THR A 142 -1.58 2.24 -4.15
CA THR A 142 -0.16 1.89 -4.24
C THR A 142 0.15 1.35 -5.62
N CYS A 143 1.08 1.99 -6.31
CA CYS A 143 1.60 1.52 -7.60
C CYS A 143 2.47 0.29 -7.41
N VAL A 144 2.33 -0.67 -8.32
CA VAL A 144 3.24 -1.82 -8.46
C VAL A 144 4.05 -1.59 -9.72
N VAL A 145 5.36 -1.42 -9.55
CA VAL A 145 6.29 -1.05 -10.62
C VAL A 145 7.26 -2.20 -10.83
N ASN A 146 7.47 -2.58 -12.09
CA ASN A 146 8.39 -3.65 -12.44
C ASN A 146 9.86 -3.20 -12.39
N ASP A 147 10.77 -4.13 -12.68
CA ASP A 147 12.22 -3.92 -12.72
C ASP A 147 12.73 -2.92 -13.77
N ARG A 148 11.89 -2.53 -14.72
CA ARG A 148 12.19 -1.53 -15.77
C ARG A 148 11.62 -0.15 -15.44
N GLY A 149 10.89 -0.01 -14.34
CA GLY A 149 10.20 1.24 -13.99
C GLY A 149 8.82 1.39 -14.63
N ASP A 150 8.25 0.33 -15.24
CA ASP A 150 6.90 0.39 -15.78
C ASP A 150 5.86 0.11 -14.69
N LEU A 151 4.77 0.87 -14.71
CA LEU A 151 3.59 0.60 -13.89
C LEU A 151 2.85 -0.63 -14.41
N VAL A 152 2.77 -1.70 -13.61
CA VAL A 152 2.16 -2.98 -14.00
C VAL A 152 0.88 -3.32 -13.24
N GLY A 153 0.66 -2.70 -12.08
CA GLY A 153 -0.59 -2.86 -11.33
C GLY A 153 -0.72 -1.91 -10.16
N PHE A 154 -1.78 -2.12 -9.38
CA PHE A 154 -2.11 -1.34 -8.20
C PHE A 154 -2.58 -2.24 -7.06
N THR A 155 -2.34 -1.83 -5.83
CA THR A 155 -2.90 -2.45 -4.61
C THR A 155 -3.32 -1.37 -3.61
N CYS A 156 -4.01 -1.73 -2.52
CA CYS A 156 -4.22 -0.79 -1.41
C CYS A 156 -2.97 -0.75 -0.55
N GLY A 157 -2.62 0.43 -0.06
CA GLY A 157 -1.52 0.66 0.87
C GLY A 157 -2.01 1.29 2.17
N ASN A 158 -1.38 0.89 3.28
CA ASN A 158 -1.52 1.53 4.58
C ASN A 158 -0.15 2.01 5.07
N ASP A 159 0.15 3.30 4.97
CA ASP A 159 1.36 3.92 5.51
C ASP A 159 1.13 4.36 6.97
N VAL A 160 1.27 3.42 7.92
CA VAL A 160 1.06 3.74 9.35
C VAL A 160 2.16 4.67 9.85
N SER A 161 1.76 5.78 10.43
CA SER A 161 2.62 6.94 10.69
C SER A 161 2.52 7.39 12.14
N SER A 162 3.66 7.52 12.81
CA SER A 162 3.77 8.15 14.14
C SER A 162 4.00 9.65 13.98
N ARG A 163 2.89 10.40 13.89
CA ARG A 163 2.84 11.83 13.53
C ARG A 163 3.54 12.73 14.53
N ASP A 164 3.49 12.40 15.81
CA ASP A 164 4.18 13.18 16.85
C ASP A 164 5.69 13.13 16.69
N ILE A 165 6.25 11.96 16.35
CA ILE A 165 7.68 11.80 16.06
C ILE A 165 8.07 12.58 14.80
N GLU A 166 7.25 12.51 13.74
CA GLU A 166 7.47 13.27 12.50
C GLU A 166 7.41 14.79 12.73
N GLY A 167 6.38 15.25 13.45
CA GLY A 167 6.14 16.67 13.73
C GLY A 167 7.15 17.31 14.68
N GLU A 168 7.78 16.52 15.56
CA GLU A 168 8.86 16.98 16.44
C GLU A 168 10.10 17.40 15.63
N ASN A 169 10.48 16.60 14.64
CA ASN A 169 11.60 16.92 13.77
C ASN A 169 11.49 16.15 12.43
N PRO A 170 11.56 16.83 11.27
CA PRO A 170 11.47 16.14 9.98
C PRO A 170 12.61 15.12 9.76
N LEU A 171 13.73 15.24 10.47
CA LEU A 171 14.81 14.25 10.43
C LEU A 171 14.45 12.93 11.15
N TYR A 172 13.35 12.88 11.89
CA TYR A 172 12.84 11.68 12.55
C TYR A 172 11.84 10.90 11.68
N LEU A 173 11.52 11.38 10.47
CA LEU A 173 10.66 10.69 9.51
C LEU A 173 10.99 9.19 9.34
N PRO A 174 12.26 8.76 9.22
CA PRO A 174 12.56 7.33 9.13
C PRO A 174 12.09 6.52 10.35
N GLN A 175 12.15 7.09 11.56
CA GLN A 175 11.70 6.44 12.79
C GLN A 175 10.17 6.41 12.87
N ALA A 176 9.51 7.47 12.40
CA ALA A 176 8.07 7.62 12.35
C ALA A 176 7.39 6.73 11.29
N LYS A 177 8.13 6.33 10.24
CA LYS A 177 7.61 5.56 9.10
C LYS A 177 8.12 4.13 9.01
N VAL A 178 9.33 3.82 9.49
CA VAL A 178 9.98 2.51 9.28
C VAL A 178 10.18 1.75 10.60
N TYR A 179 9.32 0.77 10.85
CA TYR A 179 9.41 -0.13 12.02
C TYR A 179 8.68 -1.45 11.75
N ARG A 180 8.67 -2.38 12.71
CA ARG A 180 7.97 -3.67 12.57
C ARG A 180 6.48 -3.42 12.29
N GLN A 181 5.95 -4.00 11.21
CA GLN A 181 4.53 -3.92 10.83
C GLN A 181 4.03 -2.49 10.62
N CYS A 182 4.88 -1.62 10.08
CA CYS A 182 4.54 -0.22 9.79
C CYS A 182 3.76 -0.03 8.49
N ALA A 183 3.67 -1.05 7.64
CA ALA A 183 3.01 -0.99 6.34
C ALA A 183 1.99 -2.11 6.17
N GLY A 184 0.92 -1.84 5.42
CA GLY A 184 -0.02 -2.84 4.93
C GLY A 184 -0.12 -2.81 3.40
N LEU A 185 -0.24 -3.97 2.76
CA LEU A 185 -0.50 -4.10 1.31
C LEU A 185 -1.55 -5.17 1.04
N GLY A 186 -2.48 -4.93 0.11
CA GLY A 186 -3.47 -5.91 -0.33
C GLY A 186 -4.82 -5.32 -0.76
N PRO A 187 -5.89 -6.13 -0.84
CA PRO A 187 -5.89 -7.58 -0.67
C PRO A 187 -5.35 -8.35 -1.88
N CYS A 188 -5.22 -7.68 -3.02
CA CYS A 188 -4.71 -8.19 -4.27
C CYS A 188 -3.93 -7.11 -5.02
N ILE A 189 -3.26 -7.48 -6.09
CA ILE A 189 -2.76 -6.57 -7.12
C ILE A 189 -3.74 -6.60 -8.29
N THR A 190 -4.38 -5.48 -8.59
CA THR A 190 -5.12 -5.32 -9.84
C THR A 190 -4.16 -4.85 -10.92
N LEU A 191 -3.97 -5.65 -11.98
CA LEU A 191 -3.15 -5.24 -13.13
C LEU A 191 -3.76 -3.99 -13.81
N VAL A 192 -2.91 -3.13 -14.38
CA VAL A 192 -3.32 -1.84 -14.97
C VAL A 192 -4.52 -1.97 -15.92
N SER A 193 -4.55 -3.01 -16.75
CA SER A 193 -5.61 -3.25 -17.73
C SER A 193 -7.00 -3.49 -17.14
N ALA A 194 -7.10 -3.74 -15.83
CA ALA A 194 -8.36 -3.97 -15.13
C ALA A 194 -8.70 -2.90 -14.08
N MET A 195 -7.89 -1.84 -13.98
CA MET A 195 -8.23 -0.70 -13.14
C MET A 195 -9.25 0.22 -13.82
N PRO A 196 -10.17 0.82 -13.07
CA PRO A 196 -10.96 1.95 -13.57
C PRO A 196 -10.06 3.13 -13.93
N ALA A 197 -10.62 4.10 -14.66
CA ALA A 197 -9.92 5.35 -14.93
C ALA A 197 -9.64 6.08 -13.61
N ARG A 198 -8.55 6.87 -13.60
CA ARG A 198 -8.13 7.64 -12.43
C ARG A 198 -9.26 8.51 -11.85
N ASP A 199 -10.02 9.15 -12.72
CA ASP A 199 -11.13 10.05 -12.34
C ASP A 199 -12.34 9.32 -11.75
N ASP A 200 -12.42 8.01 -11.96
CA ASP A 200 -13.47 7.12 -11.45
C ASP A 200 -12.97 6.26 -10.27
N THR A 201 -11.77 6.52 -9.75
CA THR A 201 -11.16 5.71 -8.69
C THR A 201 -11.25 6.44 -7.34
N GLY A 202 -12.10 5.93 -6.45
CA GLY A 202 -12.21 6.36 -5.06
C GLY A 202 -11.33 5.56 -4.09
N ILE A 203 -10.97 6.22 -2.99
CA ILE A 203 -10.33 5.65 -1.81
C ILE A 203 -11.25 5.92 -0.62
N LYS A 204 -11.52 4.89 0.19
CA LYS A 204 -12.27 4.99 1.44
C LYS A 204 -11.44 4.45 2.60
N LEU A 205 -11.50 5.17 3.73
CA LEU A 205 -10.99 4.72 5.01
C LEU A 205 -12.15 4.60 5.99
N GLU A 206 -12.17 3.49 6.71
CA GLU A 206 -13.00 3.29 7.89
C GLU A 206 -12.12 2.74 9.00
N ILE A 207 -12.27 3.31 10.20
CA ILE A 207 -11.62 2.80 11.41
C ILE A 207 -12.70 2.38 12.38
N VAL A 208 -12.67 1.12 12.80
CA VAL A 208 -13.62 0.54 13.75
C VAL A 208 -12.94 0.37 15.11
N ARG A 209 -13.56 0.89 16.16
CA ARG A 209 -13.15 0.76 17.57
C ARG A 209 -14.27 0.13 18.37
N ASP A 210 -14.00 -0.98 19.04
CA ASP A 210 -14.98 -1.72 19.84
C ASP A 210 -16.29 -2.04 19.09
N GLY A 211 -16.18 -2.34 17.79
CA GLY A 211 -17.30 -2.66 16.92
C GLY A 211 -18.12 -1.45 16.41
N VAL A 212 -17.67 -0.22 16.68
CA VAL A 212 -18.31 1.02 16.22
C VAL A 212 -17.35 1.81 15.33
N THR A 213 -17.87 2.47 14.30
CA THR A 213 -17.09 3.37 13.45
C THR A 213 -16.55 4.55 14.28
N ALA A 214 -15.23 4.61 14.43
CA ALA A 214 -14.52 5.68 15.12
C ALA A 214 -14.12 6.81 14.16
N PHE A 215 -13.86 6.48 12.89
CA PHE A 215 -13.56 7.44 11.84
C PHE A 215 -13.99 6.89 10.48
N GLU A 216 -14.47 7.77 9.60
CA GLU A 216 -14.70 7.47 8.20
C GLU A 216 -14.23 8.64 7.32
N GLY A 217 -13.70 8.34 6.15
CA GLY A 217 -13.28 9.34 5.18
C GLY A 217 -13.20 8.78 3.77
N THR A 218 -13.32 9.67 2.79
CA THR A 218 -13.22 9.33 1.37
C THR A 218 -12.40 10.38 0.63
N SER A 219 -11.65 9.96 -0.39
CA SER A 219 -10.95 10.84 -1.32
C SER A 219 -10.93 10.20 -2.71
N GLY A 220 -10.79 10.99 -3.77
CA GLY A 220 -10.63 10.50 -5.13
C GLY A 220 -9.19 10.64 -5.60
N VAL A 221 -8.72 9.72 -6.44
CA VAL A 221 -7.35 9.75 -6.99
C VAL A 221 -7.16 10.93 -7.96
N ASP A 222 -8.25 11.47 -8.51
CA ASP A 222 -8.29 12.71 -9.30
C ASP A 222 -7.79 13.93 -8.50
N GLN A 223 -7.87 13.89 -7.17
CA GLN A 223 -7.44 14.98 -6.29
C GLN A 223 -5.93 15.03 -6.04
N MET A 224 -5.16 14.02 -6.51
CA MET A 224 -3.70 14.05 -6.42
C MET A 224 -3.12 15.15 -7.31
N ALA A 225 -2.26 15.98 -6.73
CA ALA A 225 -1.54 17.03 -7.44
C ALA A 225 -0.49 16.48 -8.42
N ARG A 226 -0.03 15.24 -8.22
CA ARG A 226 0.99 14.57 -9.04
C ARG A 226 0.41 13.34 -9.74
N THR A 227 0.99 12.99 -10.89
CA THR A 227 0.64 11.75 -11.59
C THR A 227 1.50 10.59 -11.09
N PHE A 228 1.06 9.37 -11.37
CA PHE A 228 1.85 8.18 -11.02
C PHE A 228 3.18 8.15 -11.77
N GLU A 229 3.16 8.54 -13.04
CA GLU A 229 4.35 8.60 -13.90
C GLU A 229 5.37 9.61 -13.40
N ASP A 230 4.93 10.76 -12.86
CA ASP A 230 5.81 11.75 -12.24
C ASP A 230 6.54 11.14 -11.03
N LEU A 231 5.78 10.55 -10.09
CA LEU A 231 6.35 9.95 -8.89
C LEU A 231 7.29 8.79 -9.20
N ILE A 232 6.91 7.88 -10.11
CA ILE A 232 7.73 6.76 -10.56
C ILE A 232 8.99 7.28 -11.27
N GLY A 233 8.86 8.30 -12.12
CA GLY A 233 9.99 8.89 -12.84
C GLY A 233 11.01 9.57 -11.93
N TYR A 234 10.58 10.10 -10.78
CA TYR A 234 11.51 10.57 -9.73
C TYR A 234 12.10 9.42 -8.91
N LEU A 235 11.30 8.40 -8.59
CA LEU A 235 11.74 7.23 -7.82
C LEU A 235 12.82 6.43 -8.56
N CYS A 236 12.66 6.20 -9.86
CA CYS A 236 13.61 5.46 -10.69
C CYS A 236 14.78 6.33 -11.21
N ARG A 237 14.90 7.58 -10.77
CA ARG A 237 15.98 8.48 -11.21
C ARG A 237 17.24 8.17 -10.42
N GLU A 238 18.23 7.55 -11.07
CA GLU A 238 19.49 7.11 -10.45
C GLU A 238 19.28 6.04 -9.36
N GLN A 239 18.15 5.35 -9.38
CA GLN A 239 17.83 4.27 -8.46
C GLN A 239 17.19 3.11 -9.22
N GLU A 240 17.78 1.93 -9.07
CA GLU A 240 17.35 0.71 -9.74
C GLU A 240 16.58 -0.20 -8.77
N PHE A 241 15.57 -0.89 -9.28
CA PHE A 241 14.78 -1.86 -8.51
C PHE A 241 14.77 -3.20 -9.25
N PRO A 242 15.82 -4.03 -9.15
CA PRO A 242 15.92 -5.29 -9.91
C PRO A 242 14.78 -6.29 -9.64
N ASN A 243 14.08 -6.11 -8.52
CA ASN A 243 12.94 -6.91 -8.12
C ASN A 243 11.59 -6.23 -8.45
N GLY A 244 11.59 -4.99 -8.95
CA GLY A 244 10.44 -4.11 -8.92
C GLY A 244 10.26 -3.45 -7.53
N VAL A 245 9.26 -2.57 -7.44
CA VAL A 245 9.01 -1.74 -6.25
C VAL A 245 7.52 -1.43 -6.09
N PHE A 246 7.08 -1.34 -4.83
CA PHE A 246 5.77 -0.78 -4.49
C PHE A 246 5.95 0.70 -4.15
N LEU A 247 5.12 1.57 -4.71
CA LEU A 247 5.14 3.00 -4.43
C LEU A 247 3.77 3.44 -3.91
N MET A 248 3.69 3.69 -2.60
CA MET A 248 2.52 4.30 -1.97
C MET A 248 2.48 5.79 -2.35
N THR A 249 1.35 6.27 -2.86
CA THR A 249 1.32 7.54 -3.62
C THR A 249 0.86 8.77 -2.81
N GLY A 250 0.85 8.66 -1.49
CA GLY A 250 0.34 9.64 -0.54
C GLY A 250 -1.17 9.51 -0.31
N THR A 251 -1.63 10.05 0.81
CA THR A 251 -3.03 10.01 1.23
C THR A 251 -3.77 11.35 1.03
N GLY A 252 -5.02 11.29 0.60
CA GLY A 252 -5.97 12.42 0.62
C GLY A 252 -6.84 12.46 1.89
N ILE A 253 -6.80 11.40 2.70
CA ILE A 253 -7.61 11.23 3.90
C ILE A 253 -6.68 11.30 5.11
N VAL A 254 -6.87 12.32 5.95
CA VAL A 254 -6.12 12.50 7.18
C VAL A 254 -7.12 12.73 8.31
N PRO A 255 -7.18 11.82 9.31
CA PRO A 255 -7.96 12.04 10.52
C PRO A 255 -7.57 13.36 11.21
N ASP A 256 -8.51 13.97 11.92
CA ASP A 256 -8.25 15.20 12.66
C ASP A 256 -7.23 14.99 13.78
N SER A 257 -6.64 16.08 14.29
CA SER A 257 -5.52 16.04 15.24
C SER A 257 -5.87 15.48 16.62
N ASP A 258 -7.16 15.37 16.94
CA ASP A 258 -7.66 14.70 18.14
C ASP A 258 -7.82 13.18 17.97
N PHE A 259 -7.64 12.65 16.76
CA PHE A 259 -7.71 11.24 16.46
C PHE A 259 -6.33 10.57 16.52
N THR A 260 -6.25 9.44 17.24
CA THR A 260 -5.10 8.54 17.24
C THR A 260 -5.58 7.09 17.23
N LEU A 261 -4.86 6.23 16.52
CA LEU A 261 -5.07 4.80 16.55
C LEU A 261 -4.77 4.26 17.96
N THR A 262 -5.60 3.30 18.37
CA THR A 262 -5.42 2.57 19.62
C THR A 262 -5.35 1.07 19.37
N ARG A 263 -4.71 0.35 20.30
CA ARG A 263 -4.71 -1.12 20.27
C ARG A 263 -6.14 -1.65 20.19
N GLY A 264 -6.39 -2.55 19.26
CA GLY A 264 -7.70 -3.15 19.04
C GLY A 264 -8.55 -2.46 17.97
N ASP A 265 -8.14 -1.28 17.48
CA ASP A 265 -8.75 -0.68 16.29
C ASP A 265 -8.59 -1.61 15.09
N VAL A 266 -9.55 -1.54 14.17
CA VAL A 266 -9.49 -2.21 12.87
C VAL A 266 -9.54 -1.16 11.77
N VAL A 267 -8.49 -1.11 10.95
CA VAL A 267 -8.38 -0.18 9.82
C VAL A 267 -8.81 -0.89 8.54
N ASN A 268 -9.84 -0.37 7.89
CA ASN A 268 -10.35 -0.82 6.59
C ASN A 268 -10.04 0.23 5.52
N ILE A 269 -9.27 -0.14 4.51
CA ILE A 269 -8.91 0.73 3.39
C ILE A 269 -9.44 0.10 2.11
N THR A 270 -10.38 0.77 1.45
CA THR A 270 -10.97 0.33 0.19
C THR A 270 -10.48 1.22 -0.95
N VAL A 271 -10.03 0.61 -2.05
CA VAL A 271 -9.74 1.31 -3.30
C VAL A 271 -10.58 0.68 -4.41
N ASP A 272 -11.29 1.53 -5.16
CA ASP A 272 -12.14 1.09 -6.27
C ASP A 272 -11.32 0.33 -7.33
N GLY A 273 -11.89 -0.77 -7.85
CA GLY A 273 -11.18 -1.67 -8.76
C GLY A 273 -10.21 -2.65 -8.08
N ILE A 274 -9.87 -2.46 -6.80
CA ILE A 274 -8.96 -3.33 -6.05
C ILE A 274 -9.73 -4.20 -5.05
N GLY A 275 -10.26 -3.61 -4.00
CA GLY A 275 -10.90 -4.32 -2.89
C GLY A 275 -10.63 -3.62 -1.56
N THR A 276 -10.77 -4.34 -0.45
CA THR A 276 -10.54 -3.80 0.89
C THR A 276 -9.37 -4.50 1.58
N LEU A 277 -8.40 -3.70 2.04
CA LEU A 277 -7.35 -4.13 2.95
C LEU A 277 -7.80 -3.86 4.38
N THR A 278 -7.89 -4.91 5.19
CA THR A 278 -8.22 -4.83 6.61
C THR A 278 -7.01 -5.17 7.46
N ASN A 279 -6.60 -4.28 8.35
CA ASN A 279 -5.52 -4.52 9.31
C ASN A 279 -5.98 -4.21 10.75
N PRO A 280 -5.96 -5.17 11.69
CA PRO A 280 -6.09 -4.87 13.11
C PRO A 280 -4.86 -4.13 13.64
N VAL A 281 -5.04 -3.28 14.64
CA VAL A 281 -3.96 -2.49 15.24
C VAL A 281 -3.46 -3.14 16.52
N ILE A 282 -2.14 -3.34 16.60
CA ILE A 282 -1.45 -3.83 17.80
C ILE A 282 -0.47 -2.82 18.37
N GLN A 283 -0.21 -2.95 19.66
CA GLN A 283 0.83 -2.22 20.38
C GLN A 283 1.41 -3.20 21.42
N ASP A 284 2.50 -3.87 21.05
CA ASP A 284 3.13 -4.97 21.77
C ASP A 284 4.66 -4.89 21.77
#